data_AF-A0A2V7Q454-F1
#
_entry.id   AF-A0A2V7Q454-F1
#
_cell.length_a   1.000
_cell.length_b   1.000
_cell.length_c   1.000
_cell.angle_alpha   90.00
_cell.angle_beta   90.00
_cell.angle_gamma   90.00
#
_symmetry.space_group_name_H-M   'P 1'
#
loop_
_entity.id
_entity.type
_entity.pdbx_description
1 polymer ?
#
loop_
_entity_poly.entity_id
_entity_poly.type
_entity_poly.pdbx_seq_one_letter_code
_entity_poly.pdbx_strand_id
1 'polypeptide(L)' 'MRLTLADWLVVALYFLFNIAVGLYYKSRASQNTAEFFLSGRNVPWWLAGTSMVATTFAADTPLVV' A
#
# COMPACT_ATOMS: atom_id res chain seq x y z
N MET A 1 14.18 -9.93 23.17
CA MET A 1 14.52 -9.42 21.83
C MET A 1 14.86 -7.95 21.96
N ARG A 2 16.09 -7.53 21.61
CA ARG A 2 16.46 -6.10 21.57
C ARG A 2 16.30 -5.62 20.14
N LEU A 3 15.34 -4.72 19.92
CA LEU A 3 15.23 -4.00 18.66
C LEU A 3 16.41 -3.04 18.56
N THR A 4 17.15 -3.14 17.48
CA THR A 4 18.27 -2.26 17.19
C THR A 4 17.76 -0.94 16.60
N LEU A 5 18.61 0.07 16.62
CA LEU A 5 18.31 1.36 15.99
C LEU A 5 18.05 1.22 14.48
N ALA A 6 18.69 0.24 13.83
CA ALA A 6 18.47 -0.07 12.42
C ALA A 6 17.04 -0.58 12.17
N ASP A 7 16.49 -1.42 13.04
CA ASP A 7 15.12 -1.95 12.91
C ASP A 7 14.08 -0.83 12.91
N TRP A 8 14.24 0.13 13.84
CA TRP A 8 13.38 1.31 13.91
C TRP A 8 13.49 2.21 12.68
N LEU A 9 14.70 2.33 12.11
CA LEU A 9 14.92 3.11 10.90
C LEU A 9 14.19 2.49 9.70
N VAL A 10 14.24 1.16 9.56
CA VAL A 10 13.50 0.43 8.51
C VAL A 10 12.00 0.65 8.64
N VAL A 11 11.45 0.55 9.86
CA VAL A 11 10.03 0.81 10.12
C VAL A 11 9.65 2.25 9.76
N ALA A 12 10.45 3.23 10.19
CA ALA A 12 10.20 4.64 9.87
C ALA A 12 10.23 4.90 8.35
N LEU A 13 11.20 4.31 7.64
CA LEU A 13 11.33 4.41 6.19
C LEU A 13 10.11 3.80 5.48
N TYR A 14 9.63 2.64 5.94
CA TYR A 14 8.44 2.00 5.40
C TYR A 14 7.20 2.90 5.48
N PHE A 15 6.95 3.52 6.63
CA PHE A 15 5.82 4.45 6.78
C PHE A 15 5.99 5.70 5.91
N LEU A 16 7.20 6.27 5.87
CA LEU A 16 7.48 7.45 5.06
C LEU A 16 7.26 7.18 3.57
N PHE A 17 7.68 6.00 3.09
CA PHE A 17 7.46 5.56 1.72
C PHE A 17 5.96 5.46 1.40
N ASN A 18 5.16 4.82 2.27
CA ASN A 18 3.70 4.72 2.08
C ASN A 18 3.03 6.10 2.00
N ILE A 19 3.41 7.02 2.89
CA ILE A 19 2.88 8.40 2.89
C ILE A 19 3.27 9.12 1.60
N ALA A 20 4.53 9.00 1.16
CA ALA A 20 5.01 9.63 -0.06
C ALA A 20 4.23 9.15 -1.29
N VAL A 21 3.99 7.84 -1.41
CA VAL A 21 3.18 7.26 -2.48
C VAL A 21 1.74 7.78 -2.42
N GLY A 22 1.13 7.82 -1.24
CA GLY A 22 -0.22 8.35 -1.06
C GLY A 22 -0.35 9.82 -1.46
N LEU A 23 0.61 10.67 -1.05
CA LEU A 23 0.64 12.09 -1.41
C LEU A 23 0.87 12.31 -2.91
N TYR A 24 1.72 11.50 -3.54
CA TYR A 24 1.94 11.55 -4.97
C TYR A 24 0.66 11.27 -5.76
N TYR A 25 -0.09 10.24 -5.37
CA TYR A 25 -1.33 9.86 -6.05
C TYR A 25 -2.56 10.68 -5.61
N LYS A 26 -2.49 11.42 -4.51
CA LYS A 26 -3.58 12.28 -4.01
C LYS A 26 -4.12 13.23 -5.07
N SER A 27 -3.23 13.90 -5.80
CA SER A 27 -3.63 14.87 -6.83
C SER A 27 -4.42 14.22 -7.96
N ARG A 28 -4.03 13.01 -8.37
CA ARG A 28 -4.72 12.23 -9.41
C ARG A 28 -6.06 11.71 -8.91
N ALA A 29 -6.09 11.12 -7.72
CA ALA A 29 -7.30 10.56 -7.12
C ALA A 29 -8.38 11.63 -6.84
N SER A 30 -8.00 12.89 -6.64
CA SER A 30 -8.94 14.00 -6.37
C SER A 30 -9.64 14.58 -7.60
N GLN A 31 -9.28 14.15 -8.82
CA GLN A 31 -9.82 14.75 -10.05
C GLN A 31 -11.27 14.33 -10.35
N ASN A 32 -11.65 13.09 -10.08
CA ASN A 32 -12.99 12.59 -10.32
C ASN A 32 -13.27 11.32 -9.49
N THR A 33 -14.53 11.07 -9.13
CA THR A 33 -15.01 9.85 -8.47
C THR A 33 -14.63 8.60 -9.26
N ALA A 34 -14.66 8.65 -10.59
CA ALA A 34 -14.20 7.56 -11.45
C ALA A 34 -12.69 7.29 -11.32
N GLU A 35 -11.87 8.32 -11.11
CA GLU A 35 -10.42 8.18 -10.91
C GLU A 35 -10.11 7.64 -9.51
N PHE A 36 -10.92 8.01 -8.51
CA PHE A 36 -10.81 7.50 -7.15
C PHE A 36 -11.18 6.01 -7.03
N PHE A 37 -12.30 5.58 -7.64
CA PHE A 37 -12.78 4.20 -7.53
C PHE A 37 -12.26 3.24 -8.61
N LEU A 38 -12.13 3.69 -9.86
CA LEU A 38 -11.70 2.83 -10.97
C LEU A 38 -10.25 3.08 -11.39
N SER A 39 -9.54 4.05 -10.80
CA SER A 39 -8.19 4.48 -11.23
C SER A 39 -8.11 4.67 -12.76
N GLY A 40 -9.11 5.37 -13.30
CA GLY A 40 -9.21 5.65 -14.73
C GLY A 40 -9.41 4.41 -15.61
N ARG A 41 -9.77 3.26 -15.02
CA ARG A 41 -9.91 1.94 -15.69
C ARG A 41 -8.60 1.41 -16.29
N ASN A 42 -7.47 2.00 -15.90
CA ASN A 42 -6.14 1.70 -16.46
C ASN A 42 -5.24 0.97 -15.45
N VAL A 43 -5.83 0.27 -14.47
CA VAL A 43 -5.06 -0.55 -13.52
C VAL A 43 -4.58 -1.81 -14.25
N PRO A 44 -3.26 -2.08 -14.28
CA PRO A 44 -2.76 -3.30 -14.90
C PRO A 44 -3.18 -4.52 -14.06
N TRP A 45 -3.48 -5.62 -14.74
CA TRP A 45 -4.03 -6.83 -14.12
C TRP A 45 -3.18 -7.38 -12.98
N TRP A 46 -1.86 -7.27 -13.07
CA TRP A 46 -0.95 -7.75 -12.03
C TRP A 46 -1.07 -6.91 -10.75
N LEU A 47 -1.20 -5.59 -10.86
CA LEU A 47 -1.38 -4.69 -9.72
C LEU A 47 -2.72 -4.96 -9.04
N ALA A 48 -3.78 -5.13 -9.83
CA ALA A 48 -5.10 -5.48 -9.33
C ALA A 48 -5.08 -6.85 -8.61
N GLY A 49 -4.47 -7.86 -9.23
CA GLY A 49 -4.32 -9.20 -8.65
C GLY A 49 -3.55 -9.18 -7.33
N THR A 50 -2.39 -8.52 -7.28
CA THR A 50 -1.59 -8.40 -6.05
C THR A 50 -2.33 -7.63 -4.97
N SER A 51 -3.10 -6.60 -5.32
CA SER A 51 -3.87 -5.82 -4.34
C SER A 51 -4.97 -6.66 -3.70
N MET A 52 -5.68 -7.47 -4.47
CA MET A 52 -6.72 -8.35 -3.92
C MET A 52 -6.15 -9.40 -2.95
N VAL A 53 -4.99 -9.97 -3.30
CA VAL A 53 -4.28 -10.93 -2.44
C VAL A 53 -3.77 -10.25 -1.16
N ALA A 54 -3.15 -9.07 -1.28
CA ALA A 54 -2.68 -8.30 -0.13
C ALA A 54 -3.79 -7.90 0.84
N THR A 55 -4.99 -7.56 0.34
CA THR A 55 -6.16 -7.25 1.20
C THR A 55 -6.65 -8.48 1.97
N THR A 56 -6.53 -9.68 1.38
CA THR A 56 -6.94 -10.93 2.03
C THR A 56 -5.94 -11.39 3.09
N PHE A 57 -4.64 -11.16 2.86
CA PHE A 57 -3.57 -11.42 3.83
C PHE A 57 -3.34 -10.22 4.73
N ALA A 58 -4.32 -9.97 5.59
CA ALA A 58 -4.22 -8.96 6.63
C ALA A 58 -3.36 -9.46 7.81
N ALA A 59 -2.86 -8.55 8.64
CA ALA A 59 -1.95 -8.89 9.74
C ALA A 59 -2.59 -9.84 10.79
N ASP A 60 -3.91 -9.95 10.80
CA ASP A 60 -4.75 -10.79 11.64
C ASP A 60 -5.07 -12.16 11.03
N THR A 61 -4.74 -12.41 9.76
CA THR A 61 -4.77 -13.74 9.16
C THR A 61 -3.37 -14.33 9.18
N PRO A 62 -2.94 -14.94 10.31
CA PRO A 62 -1.62 -15.56 10.35
C PRO A 62 -1.64 -16.68 9.31
N LEU A 63 -0.76 -16.59 8.33
CA LEU A 63 -0.42 -17.71 7.45
C LEU A 63 0.30 -18.74 8.33
N VAL A 64 -0.45 -19.44 9.18
CA VAL A 64 0.00 -20.63 9.89
C VAL A 64 0.10 -21.72 8.84
N VAL A 65 1.33 -21.96 8.40
CA VAL A 65 1.78 -23.28 7.96
C VAL A 65 2.66 -23.86 9.05
#